data_AF-A0A1I3LQX4-F1
#
_entry.id   AF-A0A1I3LQX4-F1
#
_cell.length_a   1.000
_cell.length_b   1.000
_cell.length_c   1.000
_cell.angle_alpha   90.00
_cell.angle_beta   90.00
_cell.angle_gamma   90.00
#
_symmetry.space_group_name_H-M   'P 1'
#
loop_
_entity.id
_entity.type
_entity.pdbx_description
1 polymer ?
#
loop_
_entity_poly.entity_id
_entity_poly.type
_entity_poly.pdbx_seq_one_letter_code
_entity_poly.pdbx_strand_id
1 'polypeptide(L)'
;MSSEQDHLKETDTEARFEFKKEHEAAVTSEKGLTEEVIRMISDDKDEPDWMLERRLRALEQYQNMPMPTDWPGQPDLSGLDIEEIIPYIRPDVDEREGVDDWTELPDEIKDTFDKLGIPEAEKNALSGVGAQYES
;
A
#
# COMPACT_ATOMS: atom_id res chain seq x y z
N MET A 1 -22.46 14.98 43.02
CA MET A 1 -22.87 14.21 41.84
C MET A 1 -22.11 14.74 40.62
N SER A 2 -20.82 15.08 40.73
CA SER A 2 -19.68 14.31 40.19
C SER A 2 -20.01 12.90 39.69
N SER A 3 -20.07 12.68 38.36
CA SER A 3 -19.81 11.38 37.69
C SER A 3 -20.02 11.34 36.16
N GLU A 4 -20.07 12.44 35.41
CA GLU A 4 -20.36 12.37 33.95
C GLU A 4 -19.25 12.89 33.02
N GLN A 5 -18.03 13.12 33.50
CA GLN A 5 -16.90 13.56 32.66
C GLN A 5 -15.67 12.63 32.66
N ASP A 6 -15.77 11.41 33.21
CA ASP A 6 -14.62 10.50 33.38
C ASP A 6 -14.45 9.43 32.26
N HIS A 7 -15.20 9.52 31.15
CA HIS A 7 -15.20 8.49 30.10
C HIS A 7 -14.29 8.77 28.90
N LEU A 8 -13.64 9.93 28.84
CA LEU A 8 -12.57 10.20 27.87
C LEU A 8 -11.23 9.80 28.51
N LYS A 9 -11.11 8.52 28.90
CA LYS A 9 -9.80 7.94 29.18
C LYS A 9 -9.03 7.92 27.87
N GLU A 10 -7.78 8.37 27.93
CA GLU A 10 -6.77 8.30 26.88
C GLU A 10 -7.06 7.19 25.88
N THR A 11 -7.52 7.57 24.69
CA THR A 11 -7.41 6.67 23.55
C THR A 11 -5.91 6.59 23.29
N ASP A 12 -5.29 5.54 23.82
CA ASP A 12 -3.92 5.14 23.49
C ASP A 12 -3.91 4.68 22.02
N THR A 13 -4.14 5.64 21.12
CA THR A 13 -4.27 5.45 19.69
C THR A 13 -2.94 4.99 19.10
N GLU A 14 -1.82 5.40 19.70
CA GLU A 14 -0.49 4.99 19.27
C GLU A 14 -0.30 3.49 19.46
N ALA A 15 -0.58 2.93 20.64
CA ALA A 15 -0.45 1.50 20.88
C ALA A 15 -1.38 0.65 19.99
N ARG A 16 -2.54 1.19 19.60
CA ARG A 16 -3.49 0.52 18.69
C ARG A 16 -2.97 0.34 17.27
N PHE A 17 -2.07 1.20 16.80
CA PHE A 17 -1.54 1.17 15.43
C PHE A 17 -0.05 0.79 15.35
N GLU A 18 0.58 0.47 16.48
CA GLU A 18 2.01 0.15 16.54
C GLU A 18 2.33 -1.29 16.08
N PHE A 19 1.32 -2.12 15.81
CA PHE A 19 1.54 -3.47 15.30
C PHE A 19 1.90 -3.44 13.81
N LYS A 20 3.08 -3.95 13.48
CA LYS A 20 3.49 -4.23 12.10
C LYS A 20 3.33 -5.72 11.86
N LYS A 21 2.53 -6.08 10.86
CA LYS A 21 2.42 -7.46 10.42
C LYS A 21 3.52 -7.71 9.38
N GLU A 22 4.31 -8.76 9.59
CA GLU A 22 5.20 -9.24 8.54
C GLU A 22 4.34 -9.77 7.41
N HIS A 23 4.64 -9.36 6.19
CA HIS A 23 3.98 -9.84 4.98
C HIS A 23 5.04 -10.50 4.11
N GLU A 24 4.72 -11.66 3.57
CA GLU A 24 5.52 -12.28 2.52
C GLU A 24 5.10 -11.69 1.18
N ALA A 25 6.08 -11.24 0.39
CA ALA A 25 5.85 -10.70 -0.93
C ALA A 25 6.12 -11.79 -1.98
N ALA A 26 5.14 -12.06 -2.85
CA ALA A 26 5.33 -12.95 -3.99
C ALA A 26 6.38 -12.40 -4.95
N VAL A 27 6.37 -11.09 -5.17
CA VAL A 27 7.31 -10.40 -6.04
C VAL A 27 7.77 -9.12 -5.40
N THR A 28 9.07 -8.88 -5.45
CA THR A 28 9.70 -7.63 -5.01
C THR A 28 10.68 -7.22 -6.10
N SER A 29 10.60 -5.98 -6.57
CA SER A 29 11.58 -5.45 -7.51
C SER A 29 12.91 -5.15 -6.83
N GLU A 30 13.95 -4.97 -7.63
CA GLU A 30 15.15 -4.29 -7.15
C GLU A 30 14.82 -2.84 -6.76
N LYS A 31 15.73 -2.23 -6.01
CA LYS A 31 15.66 -0.80 -5.68
C LYS A 31 15.92 0.04 -6.93
N GLY A 32 15.37 1.24 -6.94
CA GLY A 32 15.51 2.19 -8.03
C GLY A 32 14.55 1.88 -9.18
N LEU A 33 14.36 2.89 -10.01
CA LEU A 33 13.45 2.83 -11.14
C LEU A 33 14.24 2.66 -12.44
N THR A 34 14.47 1.41 -12.84
CA THR A 34 15.20 1.07 -14.06
C THR A 34 14.30 0.46 -15.13
N GLU A 35 14.83 0.33 -16.35
CA GLU A 35 14.14 -0.34 -17.44
C GLU A 35 13.87 -1.82 -17.12
N GLU A 36 14.82 -2.50 -16.48
CA GLU A 36 14.71 -3.90 -16.06
C GLU A 36 13.56 -4.09 -15.07
N VAL A 37 13.44 -3.18 -14.10
CA VAL A 37 12.33 -3.18 -13.13
C VAL A 37 10.99 -3.00 -13.85
N ILE A 38 10.90 -2.06 -14.79
CA ILE A 38 9.66 -1.85 -15.56
C ILE A 38 9.28 -3.07 -16.39
N ARG A 39 10.25 -3.71 -17.05
CA ARG A 39 10.02 -4.93 -17.83
C ARG A 39 9.56 -6.08 -16.93
N MET A 40 10.18 -6.24 -15.76
CA MET A 40 9.77 -7.23 -14.77
C MET A 40 8.33 -6.98 -14.29
N ILE A 41 7.96 -5.74 -13.98
CA ILE A 41 6.57 -5.40 -13.58
C ILE A 41 5.57 -5.75 -14.68
N SER A 42 5.92 -5.46 -15.93
CA SER A 42 5.05 -5.70 -17.09
C SER A 42 4.84 -7.20 -17.34
N ASP A 43 5.90 -8.00 -17.18
CA ASP A 43 5.87 -9.47 -17.26
C ASP A 43 5.04 -10.08 -16.11
N ASP A 44 5.28 -9.64 -14.86
CA ASP A 44 4.53 -10.11 -13.68
C ASP A 44 3.02 -9.81 -13.79
N LYS A 45 2.67 -8.69 -14.42
CA LYS A 45 1.28 -8.27 -14.63
C LYS A 45 0.65 -8.80 -15.93
N ASP A 46 1.37 -9.57 -16.73
CA ASP A 46 0.92 -10.05 -18.05
C ASP A 46 0.33 -8.91 -18.91
N GLU A 47 1.05 -7.78 -18.96
CA GLU A 47 0.57 -6.58 -19.65
C GLU A 47 0.73 -6.68 -21.17
N PRO A 48 -0.19 -6.08 -21.95
CA PRO A 48 -0.02 -5.97 -23.39
C PRO A 48 1.14 -5.03 -23.76
N ASP A 49 1.80 -5.27 -24.90
CA ASP A 49 3.00 -4.53 -25.34
C ASP A 49 2.87 -2.99 -25.28
N TRP A 50 1.70 -2.45 -25.62
CA TRP A 50 1.47 -1.00 -25.61
C TRP A 50 1.56 -0.38 -24.21
N MET A 51 1.29 -1.16 -23.15
CA MET A 51 1.46 -0.72 -21.76
C MET A 51 2.93 -0.67 -21.38
N LEU A 52 3.72 -1.69 -21.76
CA LEU A 52 5.17 -1.68 -21.57
C LEU A 52 5.80 -0.47 -22.26
N GLU A 53 5.47 -0.23 -23.53
CA GLU A 53 5.97 0.93 -24.28
C GLU A 53 5.57 2.27 -23.64
N ARG A 54 4.38 2.34 -23.04
CA ARG A 54 3.94 3.54 -22.30
C ARG A 54 4.78 3.73 -21.03
N ARG A 55 5.04 2.67 -20.26
CA ARG A 55 5.87 2.72 -19.05
C ARG A 55 7.31 3.14 -19.37
N LEU A 56 7.91 2.58 -20.41
CA LEU A 56 9.27 2.92 -20.84
C LEU A 56 9.38 4.40 -21.27
N ARG A 57 8.39 4.93 -22.00
CA ARG A 57 8.35 6.37 -22.32
C ARG A 57 8.19 7.25 -21.08
N ALA A 58 7.44 6.80 -20.06
CA ALA A 58 7.31 7.52 -18.81
C ALA A 58 8.63 7.54 -18.03
N LEU A 59 9.39 6.44 -18.04
CA LEU A 59 10.74 6.38 -17.45
C LEU A 59 11.69 7.37 -18.11
N GLU A 60 11.72 7.40 -19.44
CA GLU A 60 12.54 8.36 -20.19
C GLU A 60 12.17 9.80 -19.82
N GLN A 61 10.89 10.12 -19.72
CA GLN A 61 10.45 11.45 -19.29
C GLN A 61 10.87 11.76 -17.85
N TYR A 62 10.70 10.80 -16.94
CA TYR A 62 11.10 10.94 -15.54
C TYR A 62 12.60 11.24 -15.40
N GLN A 63 13.45 10.49 -16.09
CA GLN A 63 14.91 10.69 -16.06
C GLN A 63 15.34 12.07 -16.61
N ASN A 64 14.52 12.68 -17.46
CA ASN A 64 14.74 14.01 -18.02
C ASN A 64 14.14 15.14 -17.16
N MET A 65 13.34 14.83 -16.14
CA MET A 65 12.74 15.84 -15.26
C MET A 65 13.69 16.18 -14.11
N PRO A 66 13.99 17.47 -13.89
CA PRO A 66 14.73 17.88 -12.71
C PRO A 66 13.86 17.72 -11.46
N MET A 67 14.50 17.43 -10.33
CA MET A 67 13.83 17.48 -9.03
C MET A 67 13.24 18.88 -8.81
N PRO A 68 11.99 18.99 -8.35
CA PRO A 68 11.37 20.29 -8.09
C PRO A 68 11.99 20.90 -6.82
N THR A 69 12.94 21.82 -6.99
CA THR A 69 13.66 22.49 -5.88
C THR A 69 13.17 23.90 -5.56
N ASP A 70 12.30 24.46 -6.40
CA ASP A 70 11.86 25.86 -6.31
C ASP A 70 10.34 25.99 -6.07
N TRP A 71 9.70 24.97 -5.51
CA TRP A 71 8.26 25.02 -5.26
C TRP A 71 7.95 25.76 -3.94
N PRO A 72 7.00 26.71 -3.93
CA PRO A 72 6.61 27.40 -2.70
C PRO A 72 6.14 26.41 -1.62
N GLY A 73 6.83 26.42 -0.48
CA GLY A 73 6.48 25.56 0.67
C GLY A 73 6.92 24.10 0.55
N GLN A 74 7.88 23.78 -0.33
CA GLN A 74 8.35 22.40 -0.44
C GLN A 74 9.10 21.92 0.83
N PRO A 75 9.01 20.63 1.17
CA PRO A 75 9.85 20.03 2.18
C PRO A 75 11.31 19.94 1.73
N ASP A 76 12.21 19.82 2.70
CA ASP A 76 13.62 19.52 2.42
C ASP A 76 13.74 18.10 1.84
N LEU A 77 14.24 18.02 0.60
CA LEU A 77 14.45 16.76 -0.13
C LEU A 77 15.90 16.28 -0.08
N SER A 78 16.79 16.94 0.67
CA SER A 78 18.21 16.60 0.72
C SER A 78 18.50 15.18 1.22
N GLY A 79 17.60 14.60 2.01
CA GLY A 79 17.67 13.21 2.49
C GLY A 79 16.92 12.20 1.61
N LEU A 80 16.27 12.63 0.52
CA LEU A 80 15.50 11.76 -0.34
C LEU A 80 16.40 11.14 -1.41
N ASP A 81 16.66 9.85 -1.29
CA ASP A 81 17.28 9.04 -2.33
C ASP A 81 16.21 8.18 -3.02
N ILE A 82 15.84 8.55 -4.25
CA ILE A 82 14.83 7.81 -5.01
C ILE A 82 15.35 6.45 -5.44
N GLU A 83 16.67 6.30 -5.62
CA GLU A 83 17.28 5.05 -6.06
C GLU A 83 17.23 3.97 -4.97
N GLU A 84 17.01 4.36 -3.71
CA GLU A 84 16.86 3.43 -2.60
C GLU A 84 15.42 2.90 -2.41
N ILE A 85 14.45 3.46 -3.16
CA ILE A 85 13.05 3.08 -3.08
C ILE A 85 12.82 1.79 -3.87
N ILE A 86 12.04 0.87 -3.31
CA ILE A 86 11.53 -0.30 -4.04
C ILE A 86 10.23 0.13 -4.72
N PRO A 87 10.21 0.27 -6.07
CA PRO A 87 9.03 0.79 -6.77
C PRO A 87 7.90 -0.24 -6.90
N TYR A 88 8.16 -1.54 -6.72
CA TYR A 88 7.14 -2.56 -6.87
C TYR A 88 7.28 -3.71 -5.88
N ILE A 89 6.18 -3.96 -5.16
CA ILE A 89 6.00 -5.10 -4.27
C ILE A 89 4.61 -5.65 -4.58
N ARG A 90 4.52 -6.96 -4.83
CA ARG A 90 3.25 -7.68 -4.93
C ARG A 90 3.17 -8.65 -3.76
N PRO A 91 2.13 -8.56 -2.90
CA PRO A 91 1.97 -9.48 -1.79
C PRO A 91 1.72 -10.92 -2.27
N ASP A 92 2.10 -11.91 -1.46
CA ASP A 92 1.88 -13.34 -1.73
C ASP A 92 0.46 -13.83 -1.41
N VAL A 93 -0.49 -12.89 -1.36
CA VAL A 93 -1.90 -13.26 -1.35
C VAL A 93 -2.27 -13.60 -2.79
N ASP A 94 -2.53 -14.88 -3.03
CA ASP A 94 -3.10 -15.40 -4.28
C ASP A 94 -4.59 -14.98 -4.38
N GLU A 95 -4.86 -13.68 -4.22
CA GLU A 95 -6.20 -13.09 -4.22
C GLU A 95 -6.37 -12.31 -5.53
N ARG A 96 -6.49 -13.06 -6.63
CA ARG A 96 -7.21 -12.57 -7.81
C ARG A 96 -8.72 -12.66 -7.63
N GLU A 97 -9.18 -13.19 -6.51
CA GLU A 97 -10.58 -13.28 -6.13
C GLU A 97 -10.83 -12.25 -5.03
N GLY A 98 -11.31 -11.06 -5.43
CA GLY A 98 -11.99 -10.19 -4.49
C GLY A 98 -13.12 -10.99 -3.85
N VAL A 99 -12.99 -11.27 -2.55
CA VAL A 99 -14.02 -12.01 -1.80
C VAL A 99 -15.15 -11.06 -1.48
N ASP A 100 -16.27 -11.20 -2.19
CA ASP A 100 -17.46 -10.37 -2.00
C ASP A 100 -18.08 -10.56 -0.60
N ASP A 101 -17.73 -11.65 0.09
CA ASP A 101 -18.28 -12.05 1.39
C ASP A 101 -17.23 -12.05 2.52
N TRP A 102 -17.59 -11.43 3.64
CA TRP A 102 -16.76 -11.33 4.83
C TRP A 102 -16.32 -12.69 5.39
N THR A 103 -17.14 -13.74 5.20
CA THR A 103 -16.82 -15.09 5.70
C THR A 103 -15.72 -15.77 4.90
N GLU A 104 -15.50 -15.34 3.66
CA GLU A 104 -14.51 -15.91 2.75
C GLU A 104 -13.12 -15.25 2.90
N LEU A 105 -13.02 -14.12 3.61
CA LEU A 105 -11.74 -13.48 3.92
C LEU A 105 -10.81 -14.42 4.72
N PRO A 106 -9.49 -14.43 4.44
CA PRO A 106 -8.52 -15.12 5.28
C PRO A 106 -8.60 -14.67 6.74
N ASP A 107 -8.36 -15.61 7.66
CA ASP A 107 -8.38 -15.36 9.12
C ASP A 107 -7.41 -14.24 9.52
N GLU A 108 -6.33 -14.13 8.77
CA GLU A 108 -5.31 -13.11 8.88
C GLU A 108 -5.79 -11.67 8.63
N ILE A 109 -6.74 -11.50 7.70
CA ILE A 109 -7.36 -10.20 7.41
C ILE A 109 -8.40 -9.90 8.49
N LYS A 110 -9.23 -10.89 8.86
CA LYS A 110 -10.23 -10.76 9.93
C LYS A 110 -9.62 -10.32 11.26
N ASP A 111 -8.50 -10.94 11.67
CA ASP A 111 -7.75 -10.57 12.89
C ASP A 111 -7.23 -9.13 12.84
N THR A 112 -6.81 -8.65 11.67
CA THR A 112 -6.35 -7.28 11.48
C THR A 112 -7.50 -6.28 11.69
N PHE A 113 -8.67 -6.55 11.10
CA PHE A 113 -9.85 -5.70 11.24
C PHE A 113 -10.39 -5.68 12.68
N ASP A 114 -10.32 -6.81 13.37
CA ASP A 114 -10.68 -6.92 14.80
C ASP A 114 -9.73 -6.09 15.68
N LYS A 115 -8.42 -6.14 15.43
CA LYS A 115 -7.42 -5.31 16.13
C LYS A 115 -7.60 -3.82 15.90
N LEU A 116 -8.01 -3.44 14.69
CA LEU A 116 -8.37 -2.06 14.34
C LEU A 116 -9.69 -1.61 15.00
N GLY A 117 -10.48 -2.54 15.55
CA GLY A 117 -11.73 -2.26 16.24
C GLY A 117 -12.87 -1.87 15.31
N ILE A 118 -12.87 -2.39 14.07
CA ILE A 118 -13.89 -2.07 13.07
C ILE A 118 -15.26 -2.62 13.53
N PRO A 119 -16.30 -1.76 13.63
CA PRO A 119 -17.64 -2.17 14.04
C PRO A 119 -18.24 -3.25 13.14
N GLU A 120 -19.00 -4.18 13.72
CA GLU A 120 -19.61 -5.30 12.99
C GLU A 120 -20.52 -4.86 11.83
N ALA A 121 -21.17 -3.70 11.97
CA ALA A 121 -21.99 -3.10 10.91
C ALA A 121 -21.18 -2.65 9.68
N GLU A 122 -19.88 -2.33 9.85
CA GLU A 122 -18.99 -1.88 8.77
C GLU A 122 -18.28 -3.04 8.08
N LYS A 123 -18.14 -4.19 8.74
CA LYS A 123 -17.51 -5.40 8.19
C LYS A 123 -18.16 -5.87 6.87
N ASN A 124 -19.49 -5.83 6.79
CA ASN A 124 -20.23 -6.19 5.56
C ASN A 124 -20.06 -5.18 4.42
N ALA A 125 -19.76 -3.91 4.71
CA ALA A 125 -19.46 -2.90 3.69
C ALA A 125 -18.01 -2.98 3.22
N LEU A 126 -17.14 -3.53 4.07
CA LEU A 126 -15.72 -3.66 3.85
C LEU A 126 -15.33 -5.04 3.28
N SER A 127 -16.28 -5.94 3.00
CA SER A 127 -15.96 -7.21 2.32
C SER A 127 -15.43 -6.99 0.91
N GLY A 128 -15.88 -5.94 0.20
CA GLY A 128 -15.30 -5.54 -1.10
C GLY A 128 -13.91 -4.87 -1.04
N VAL A 129 -13.20 -4.94 0.10
CA VAL A 129 -11.92 -4.24 0.36
C VAL A 129 -10.70 -5.05 -0.07
N GLY A 130 -10.87 -6.27 -0.60
CA GLY A 130 -9.76 -7.04 -1.21
C GLY A 130 -8.91 -6.19 -2.16
N ALA A 131 -9.56 -5.31 -2.93
CA ALA A 131 -8.91 -4.36 -3.85
C ALA A 131 -7.93 -3.36 -3.19
N GLN A 132 -8.03 -3.09 -1.87
CA GLN A 132 -7.07 -2.23 -1.16
C GLN A 132 -5.81 -2.98 -0.72
N TYR A 133 -5.87 -4.31 -0.54
CA TYR A 133 -4.67 -5.13 -0.30
C TYR A 133 -3.83 -5.31 -1.57
N GLU A 134 -4.47 -5.16 -2.73
CA GLU A 134 -3.84 -5.26 -4.07
C GLU A 134 -3.11 -3.97 -4.53
N SER A 135 -3.24 -2.84 -3.81
CA SER A 135 -2.73 -1.52 -4.23
C SER A 135 -1.35 -1.16 -3.68
#